data_AF-A0A7L0WAI0-F1
#
_entry.id   AF-A0A7L0WAI0-F1
#
_cell.length_a   1.000
_cell.length_b   1.000
_cell.length_c   1.000
_cell.angle_alpha   90.00
_cell.angle_beta   90.00
_cell.angle_gamma   90.00
#
_symmetry.space_group_name_H-M   'P 1'
#
loop_
_entity.id
_entity.type
_entity.pdbx_description
1 polymer ?
#
loop_
_entity_poly.entity_id
_entity_poly.type
_entity_poly.pdbx_seq_one_letter_code
_entity_poly.pdbx_strand_id
1 'polypeptide(L)'
;SPQRLAALATAAQEEAQQSQQQVQTLREEVVQLQEQLSRWGGDPPQGPPAPQAAGRWASALQRAQREAQEREATRGAEQARQQELIRDMKGRLLELLREKDALWQKTEGIDPQAPSPAPRDVGLCARCHKDFRLLSRRYSCRWARGGGAKGHVGDIKYHRTPTVRSVGRLCQCKVCHACSVDVGKQGRCCLLCYQQRHLQAR
;
A
#
# COMPACT_ATOMS: atom_id res chain seq x y z
N SER A 1 9.36 16.88 10.26
CA SER A 1 10.54 17.62 9.74
C SER A 1 11.80 16.91 10.21
N PRO A 2 12.78 16.65 9.32
CA PRO A 2 14.03 15.97 9.66
C PRO A 2 14.80 16.67 10.80
N GLN A 3 14.67 17.99 10.94
CA GLN A 3 15.30 18.77 12.01
C GLN A 3 14.77 18.41 13.41
N ARG A 4 13.47 18.07 13.54
CA ARG A 4 12.89 17.62 14.82
C ARG A 4 13.36 16.23 15.22
N LEU A 5 13.55 15.34 14.25
CA LEU A 5 14.08 13.98 14.50
C LEU A 5 15.56 14.04 14.90
N ALA A 6 16.34 14.90 14.26
CA ALA A 6 17.73 15.14 14.63
C ALA A 6 17.85 15.69 16.07
N ALA A 7 17.05 16.69 16.43
CA ALA A 7 17.04 17.25 17.78
C ALA A 7 16.61 16.23 18.87
N LEU A 8 15.65 15.35 18.56
CA LEU A 8 15.26 14.27 19.47
C LEU A 8 16.36 13.21 19.60
N ALA A 9 17.08 12.91 18.52
CA ALA A 9 18.20 11.97 18.56
C ALA A 9 19.39 12.50 19.38
N THR A 10 19.71 13.81 19.27
CA THR A 10 20.76 14.42 20.09
C THR A 10 20.38 14.48 21.56
N ALA A 11 19.13 14.87 21.89
CA ALA A 11 18.66 14.89 23.27
C ALA A 11 18.68 13.49 23.92
N ALA A 12 18.24 12.46 23.18
CA ALA A 12 18.32 11.08 23.67
C ALA A 12 19.76 10.59 23.88
N GLN A 13 20.69 11.06 23.04
CA GLN A 13 22.11 10.76 23.19
C GLN A 13 22.72 11.46 24.41
N GLU A 14 22.37 12.72 24.66
CA GLU A 14 22.81 13.48 25.82
C GLU A 14 22.30 12.86 27.12
N GLU A 15 21.02 12.47 27.20
CA GLU A 15 20.45 11.75 28.35
C GLU A 15 21.13 10.38 28.58
N ALA A 16 21.46 9.67 27.50
CA ALA A 16 22.18 8.40 27.60
C ALA A 16 23.61 8.60 28.14
N GLN A 17 24.32 9.65 27.70
CA GLN A 17 25.65 9.98 28.20
C GLN A 17 25.61 10.43 29.67
N GLN A 18 24.65 11.27 30.03
CA GLN A 18 24.48 11.76 31.39
C GLN A 18 24.14 10.61 32.36
N SER A 19 23.23 9.71 31.98
CA SER A 19 22.90 8.53 32.79
C SER A 19 24.08 7.56 32.91
N GLN A 20 24.88 7.37 31.85
CA GLN A 20 26.10 6.56 31.91
C GLN A 20 27.13 7.14 32.89
N GLN A 21 27.37 8.46 32.84
CA GLN A 21 28.27 9.13 33.78
C GLN A 21 27.78 8.95 35.22
N GLN A 22 26.48 9.14 35.46
CA GLN A 22 25.89 8.98 36.79
C GLN A 22 26.01 7.55 37.32
N VAL A 23 25.82 6.54 36.47
CA VAL A 23 26.02 5.13 36.84
C VAL A 23 27.50 4.84 37.12
N GLN A 24 28.43 5.44 36.39
CA GLN A 24 29.87 5.30 36.65
C GLN A 24 30.25 5.90 38.01
N THR A 25 29.82 7.13 38.31
CA THR A 25 30.04 7.76 39.62
C THR A 25 29.48 6.90 40.75
N LEU A 26 28.23 6.43 40.63
CA LEU A 26 27.62 5.56 41.64
C LEU A 26 28.37 4.22 41.80
N ARG A 27 28.93 3.67 40.72
CA ARG A 27 29.75 2.44 40.79
C ARG A 27 31.04 2.67 41.56
N GLU A 28 31.73 3.78 41.31
CA GLU A 28 32.96 4.16 42.04
C GLU A 28 32.68 4.38 43.53
N GLU A 29 31.60 5.07 43.87
CA GLU A 29 31.16 5.28 45.26
C GLU A 29 30.91 3.94 45.98
N VAL A 30 30.24 2.99 45.32
CA VAL A 30 30.00 1.66 45.89
C VAL A 30 31.32 0.91 46.13
N VAL A 31 32.27 0.99 45.21
CA VAL A 31 33.61 0.38 45.40
C VAL A 31 34.34 1.01 46.57
N GLN A 32 34.35 2.35 46.66
CA GLN A 32 35.00 3.06 47.77
C GLN A 32 34.38 2.72 49.12
N LEU A 33 33.06 2.66 49.21
CA LEU A 33 32.36 2.25 50.43
C LEU A 33 32.67 0.80 50.80
N GLN A 34 32.80 -0.08 49.80
CA GLN A 34 33.16 -1.48 50.00
C GLN A 34 34.60 -1.63 50.52
N GLU A 35 35.55 -0.84 50.02
CA GLU A 35 36.93 -0.80 50.51
C GLU A 35 37.03 -0.22 51.93
N GLN A 36 36.25 0.84 52.22
CA GLN A 36 36.17 1.41 53.56
C GLN A 36 35.66 0.36 54.56
N LEU A 37 34.57 -0.33 54.25
CA LEU A 37 34.04 -1.41 55.08
C LEU A 37 35.06 -2.54 55.27
N SER A 38 35.88 -2.83 54.24
CA SER A 38 36.95 -3.82 54.32
C SER A 38 38.09 -3.37 55.26
N ARG A 39 38.45 -2.07 55.27
CA ARG A 39 39.42 -1.52 56.24
C ARG A 39 38.89 -1.54 57.67
N TRP A 40 37.64 -1.16 57.90
CA TRP A 40 37.00 -1.21 59.23
C TRP A 40 36.86 -2.66 59.76
N GLY A 41 36.86 -3.66 58.88
CA GLY A 41 36.87 -5.08 59.25
C GLY A 41 38.26 -5.64 59.61
N GLY A 42 39.35 -4.88 59.40
CA GLY A 42 40.73 -5.34 59.57
C GLY A 42 41.41 -4.96 60.90
N ASP A 43 40.96 -3.90 61.59
CA ASP A 43 41.53 -3.46 62.87
C ASP A 43 40.52 -3.62 64.01
N PRO A 44 40.79 -4.44 65.05
CA PRO A 44 39.91 -4.53 66.21
C PRO A 44 40.06 -3.29 67.11
N PRO A 45 38.97 -2.56 67.42
CA PRO A 45 38.97 -1.69 68.59
C PRO A 45 39.08 -2.57 69.84
N GLN A 46 39.71 -2.04 70.89
CA GLN A 46 39.74 -2.65 72.22
C GLN A 46 38.30 -2.66 72.80
N GLY A 47 37.50 -3.65 72.42
CA GLY A 47 36.09 -3.80 72.80
C GLY A 47 35.52 -5.15 72.31
N PRO A 48 34.42 -5.65 72.91
CA PRO A 48 33.92 -6.99 72.61
C PRO A 48 33.50 -7.12 71.13
N PRO A 49 33.73 -8.28 70.50
CA PRO A 49 33.78 -8.40 69.05
C PRO A 49 32.36 -8.41 68.42
N ALA A 50 32.11 -7.50 67.47
CA ALA A 50 31.02 -7.59 66.48
C ALA A 50 31.37 -8.19 65.07
N PRO A 51 32.37 -9.07 64.85
CA PRO A 51 32.72 -9.69 63.56
C PRO A 51 31.56 -10.36 62.82
N GLN A 52 30.59 -10.87 63.58
CA GLN A 52 29.42 -11.57 63.04
C GLN A 52 28.51 -10.63 62.23
N ALA A 53 28.42 -9.35 62.63
CA ALA A 53 27.63 -8.36 61.90
C ALA A 53 28.33 -7.98 60.58
N ALA A 54 29.63 -7.73 60.60
CA ALA A 54 30.42 -7.40 59.41
C ALA A 54 30.38 -8.52 58.35
N GLY A 55 30.53 -9.78 58.75
CA GLY A 55 30.42 -10.93 57.83
C GLY A 55 29.01 -11.09 57.24
N ARG A 56 27.96 -10.81 58.02
CA ARG A 56 26.55 -10.82 57.54
C ARG A 56 26.28 -9.73 56.51
N TRP A 57 26.80 -8.52 56.73
CA TRP A 57 26.68 -7.41 55.78
C TRP A 57 27.48 -7.65 54.50
N ALA A 58 28.71 -8.18 54.59
CA ALA A 58 29.51 -8.55 53.43
C ALA A 58 28.80 -9.62 52.57
N SER A 59 28.24 -10.65 53.20
CA SER A 59 27.46 -11.68 52.52
C SER A 59 26.18 -11.14 51.89
N ALA A 60 25.50 -10.19 52.56
CA ALA A 60 24.29 -9.54 52.04
C ALA A 60 24.61 -8.66 50.82
N LEU A 61 25.70 -7.90 50.86
CA LEU A 61 26.16 -7.07 49.74
C LEU A 61 26.52 -7.93 48.53
N GLN A 62 27.22 -9.05 48.74
CA GLN A 62 27.60 -9.95 47.67
C GLN A 62 26.38 -10.59 46.98
N ARG A 63 25.35 -10.97 47.76
CA ARG A 63 24.07 -11.44 47.18
C ARG A 63 23.36 -10.34 46.40
N ALA A 64 23.28 -9.13 46.96
CA ALA A 64 22.66 -7.99 46.28
C ALA A 64 23.38 -7.62 44.97
N GLN A 65 24.73 -7.69 44.93
CA GLN A 65 25.50 -7.48 43.72
C GLN A 65 25.20 -8.54 42.65
N ARG A 66 25.15 -9.83 43.04
CA ARG A 66 24.79 -10.92 42.11
C ARG A 66 23.38 -10.75 41.56
N GLU A 67 22.41 -10.48 42.43
CA GLU A 67 21.03 -10.24 42.02
C GLU A 67 20.91 -9.02 41.09
N ALA A 68 21.68 -7.97 41.33
CA ALA A 68 21.73 -6.80 40.45
C ALA A 68 22.31 -7.14 39.07
N GLN A 69 23.39 -7.92 39.02
CA GLN A 69 23.99 -8.39 37.77
C GLN A 69 23.04 -9.29 36.98
N GLU A 70 22.32 -10.21 37.65
CA GLU A 70 21.32 -11.06 37.01
C GLU A 70 20.13 -10.25 36.46
N ARG A 71 19.70 -9.21 37.19
CA ARG A 71 18.69 -8.26 36.71
C ARG A 71 19.16 -7.46 35.51
N GLU A 72 20.43 -7.06 35.48
CA GLU A 72 21.01 -6.35 34.33
C GLU A 72 21.14 -7.27 33.12
N ALA A 73 21.60 -8.51 33.32
CA ALA A 73 21.69 -9.51 32.25
C ALA A 73 20.31 -9.86 31.66
N THR A 74 19.28 -10.01 32.49
CA THR A 74 17.90 -10.27 32.03
C THR A 74 17.31 -9.08 31.26
N ARG A 75 17.54 -7.84 31.73
CA ARG A 75 17.16 -6.62 31.00
C ARG A 75 17.88 -6.51 29.66
N GLY A 76 19.18 -6.78 29.63
CA GLY A 76 19.98 -6.79 28.40
C GLY A 76 19.50 -7.83 27.39
N ALA A 77 19.16 -9.04 27.86
CA ALA A 77 18.62 -10.09 26.99
C ALA A 77 17.25 -9.72 26.39
N GLU A 78 16.36 -9.11 27.17
CA GLU A 78 15.08 -8.59 26.65
C GLU A 78 15.30 -7.47 25.63
N GLN A 79 16.20 -6.53 25.92
CA GLN A 79 16.53 -5.46 25.00
C GLN A 79 17.11 -5.99 23.68
N ALA A 80 17.96 -7.03 23.73
CA ALA A 80 18.47 -7.70 22.54
C ALA A 80 17.34 -8.34 21.70
N ARG A 81 16.38 -9.03 22.34
CA ARG A 81 15.19 -9.57 21.66
C ARG A 81 14.38 -8.48 20.96
N GLN A 82 14.17 -7.34 21.63
CA GLN A 82 13.46 -6.21 21.05
C GLN A 82 14.20 -5.60 19.85
N GLN A 83 15.52 -5.45 19.94
CA GLN A 83 16.34 -4.95 18.84
C GLN A 83 16.29 -5.89 17.62
N GLU A 84 16.34 -7.20 17.85
CA GLU A 84 16.21 -8.21 16.80
C GLU A 84 14.84 -8.13 16.12
N LEU A 85 13.75 -8.06 16.89
CA LEU A 85 12.41 -7.89 16.34
C LEU A 85 12.30 -6.62 15.47
N ILE A 86 12.84 -5.48 15.95
CA ILE A 86 12.84 -4.24 15.18
C ILE A 86 13.64 -4.39 13.87
N ARG A 87 14.79 -5.06 13.93
CA ARG A 87 15.62 -5.32 12.74
C ARG A 87 14.86 -6.18 11.73
N ASP A 88 14.20 -7.25 12.19
CA ASP A 88 13.43 -8.16 11.35
C ASP A 88 12.21 -7.46 10.73
N MET A 89 11.47 -6.67 11.52
CA MET A 89 10.35 -5.87 11.03
C MET A 89 10.79 -4.85 9.98
N LYS A 90 11.94 -4.18 10.18
CA LYS A 90 12.52 -3.28 9.19
C LYS A 90 12.90 -4.03 7.92
N GLY A 91 13.51 -5.22 8.04
CA GLY A 91 13.84 -6.08 6.92
C GLY A 91 12.60 -6.46 6.10
N ARG A 92 11.55 -6.95 6.78
CA ARG A 92 10.29 -7.33 6.13
C ARG A 92 9.60 -6.15 5.44
N LEU A 93 9.63 -4.96 6.05
CA LEU A 93 9.10 -3.75 5.44
C LEU A 93 9.83 -3.40 4.14
N LEU A 94 11.17 -3.50 4.13
CA LEU A 94 11.96 -3.26 2.92
C LEU A 94 11.68 -4.28 1.82
N GLU A 95 11.49 -5.55 2.15
CA GLU A 95 11.04 -6.58 1.20
C GLU A 95 9.69 -6.22 0.58
N LEU A 96 8.69 -5.92 1.41
CA LEU A 96 7.36 -5.54 0.95
C LEU A 96 7.37 -4.29 0.07
N LEU A 97 8.22 -3.30 0.39
CA LEU A 97 8.38 -2.11 -0.45
C LEU A 97 8.95 -2.47 -1.83
N ARG A 98 9.94 -3.35 -1.90
CA ARG A 98 10.50 -3.83 -3.18
C ARG A 98 9.47 -4.63 -3.98
N GLU A 99 8.71 -5.50 -3.33
CA GLU A 99 7.63 -6.25 -3.98
C GLU A 99 6.55 -5.32 -4.52
N LYS A 100 6.13 -4.33 -3.72
CA LYS A 100 5.18 -3.29 -4.11
C LYS A 100 5.71 -2.47 -5.30
N ASP A 101 6.98 -2.09 -5.30
CA ASP A 101 7.59 -1.35 -6.41
C ASP A 101 7.69 -2.22 -7.68
N ALA A 102 8.00 -3.51 -7.54
CA ALA A 102 8.02 -4.45 -8.66
C ALA A 102 6.62 -4.68 -9.27
N LEU A 103 5.58 -4.74 -8.43
CA LEU A 103 4.19 -4.80 -8.88
C LEU A 103 3.79 -3.51 -9.56
N TRP A 104 4.11 -2.36 -8.97
CA TRP A 104 3.87 -1.05 -9.55
C TRP A 104 4.49 -0.92 -10.94
N GLN A 105 5.76 -1.29 -11.11
CA GLN A 105 6.47 -1.34 -12.40
C GLN A 105 5.76 -2.24 -13.42
N LYS A 106 5.23 -3.39 -13.00
CA LYS A 106 4.47 -4.28 -13.89
C LYS A 106 3.13 -3.67 -14.31
N THR A 107 2.45 -2.95 -13.43
CA THR A 107 1.17 -2.29 -13.76
C THR A 107 1.34 -1.01 -14.58
N GLU A 108 2.37 -0.20 -14.31
CA GLU A 108 2.68 1.00 -15.08
C GLU A 108 3.39 0.68 -16.41
N GLY A 109 4.13 -0.43 -16.47
CA GLY A 109 4.74 -0.98 -17.69
C GLY A 109 3.75 -1.69 -18.61
N ILE A 110 2.49 -1.86 -18.20
CA ILE A 110 1.38 -2.09 -19.13
C ILE A 110 1.00 -0.70 -19.67
N ASP A 111 1.75 -0.26 -20.67
CA ASP A 111 1.37 0.90 -21.47
C ASP A 111 -0.04 0.63 -22.07
N PRO A 112 -1.02 1.56 -21.97
CA PRO A 112 -2.24 1.51 -22.76
C PRO A 112 -2.02 1.52 -24.28
N GLN A 113 -0.77 1.59 -24.77
CA GLN A 113 -0.33 1.36 -26.14
C GLN A 113 -0.28 -0.13 -26.56
N ALA A 114 -1.34 -0.89 -26.30
CA ALA A 114 -1.79 -1.75 -27.38
C ALA A 114 -2.66 -0.84 -28.26
N PRO A 115 -2.28 -0.51 -29.51
CA PRO A 115 -3.22 0.04 -30.46
C PRO A 115 -4.24 -1.06 -30.79
N SER A 116 -5.12 -1.36 -29.85
CA SER A 116 -6.45 -1.79 -30.22
C SER A 116 -7.01 -0.65 -31.08
N PRO A 117 -7.47 -0.92 -32.31
CA PRO A 117 -8.13 0.10 -33.12
C PRO A 117 -9.47 0.42 -32.45
N ALA A 118 -9.42 1.22 -31.38
CA ALA A 118 -10.60 1.82 -30.79
C ALA A 118 -11.23 2.70 -31.88
N PRO A 119 -12.51 2.49 -32.24
CA PRO A 119 -13.17 3.27 -33.28
C PRO A 119 -13.11 4.74 -32.89
N ARG A 120 -12.45 5.57 -33.71
CA ARG A 120 -12.09 6.96 -33.38
C ARG A 120 -13.28 7.94 -33.30
N ASP A 121 -14.52 7.44 -33.38
CA ASP A 121 -15.73 8.27 -33.57
C ASP A 121 -16.81 8.08 -32.48
N VAL A 122 -16.42 7.77 -31.23
CA VAL A 122 -17.39 7.54 -30.13
C VAL A 122 -18.21 8.80 -29.73
N GLY A 123 -17.79 9.98 -30.21
CA GLY A 123 -18.34 11.30 -29.89
C GLY A 123 -19.03 12.08 -31.01
N LEU A 124 -19.08 11.56 -32.24
CA LEU A 124 -19.60 12.27 -33.41
C LEU A 124 -20.97 11.74 -33.89
N CYS A 125 -21.79 12.62 -34.44
CA CYS A 125 -23.00 12.21 -35.15
C CYS A 125 -22.62 11.46 -36.44
N ALA A 126 -23.06 10.21 -36.58
CA ALA A 126 -22.75 9.39 -37.76
C ALA A 126 -23.31 9.92 -39.11
N ARG A 127 -24.14 10.98 -39.11
CA ARG A 127 -24.72 11.58 -40.32
C ARG A 127 -24.07 12.90 -40.69
N CYS A 128 -23.86 13.78 -39.71
CA CYS A 128 -23.34 15.13 -39.96
C CYS A 128 -21.92 15.34 -39.42
N HIS A 129 -21.32 14.32 -38.81
CA HIS A 129 -19.97 14.30 -38.22
C HIS A 129 -19.69 15.44 -37.22
N LYS A 130 -20.75 16.10 -36.70
CA LYS A 130 -20.63 17.09 -35.64
C LYS A 130 -20.54 16.41 -34.28
N ASP A 131 -19.71 16.95 -33.41
CA ASP A 131 -19.60 16.53 -32.01
C ASP A 131 -20.94 16.59 -31.29
N PHE A 132 -21.23 15.57 -30.48
CA PHE A 132 -22.29 15.67 -29.48
C PHE A 132 -21.86 16.64 -28.37
N ARG A 133 -22.04 17.95 -28.60
CA ARG A 133 -21.86 18.99 -27.56
C ARG A 133 -22.64 18.59 -26.30
N LEU A 134 -22.19 19.06 -25.14
CA LEU A 134 -22.66 18.65 -23.81
C LEU A 134 -24.19 18.61 -23.63
N LEU A 135 -24.94 19.46 -24.37
CA LEU A 135 -26.41 19.57 -24.32
C LEU A 135 -27.14 18.81 -25.44
N SER A 136 -26.43 18.14 -26.35
CA SER A 136 -27.03 17.43 -27.48
C SER A 136 -27.63 16.09 -27.01
N ARG A 137 -28.95 15.96 -27.08
CA ARG A 137 -29.65 14.68 -26.82
C ARG A 137 -29.16 13.62 -27.81
N ARG A 138 -28.68 12.50 -27.25
CA ARG A 138 -28.10 11.37 -28.00
C ARG A 138 -29.14 10.27 -28.17
N TYR A 139 -29.33 9.79 -29.39
CA TYR A 139 -30.26 8.69 -29.67
C TYR A 139 -29.52 7.47 -30.21
N SER A 140 -29.78 6.30 -29.62
CA SER A 140 -29.33 5.02 -30.16
C SER A 140 -30.22 4.62 -31.35
N CYS A 141 -29.60 4.13 -32.43
CA CYS A 141 -30.32 3.48 -33.53
C CYS A 141 -31.17 2.31 -33.01
N ARG A 142 -32.47 2.27 -33.34
CA ARG A 142 -33.41 1.25 -32.83
C ARG A 142 -33.15 -0.13 -33.44
N TRP A 143 -32.67 -0.19 -34.68
CA TRP A 143 -32.34 -1.44 -35.38
C TRP A 143 -31.14 -2.18 -34.79
N ALA A 144 -30.25 -1.48 -34.08
CA ALA A 144 -29.11 -2.10 -33.40
C ALA A 144 -29.50 -2.86 -32.12
N ARG A 145 -30.66 -2.55 -31.52
CA ARG A 145 -31.13 -3.18 -30.26
C ARG A 145 -32.33 -4.11 -30.42
N GLY A 146 -32.97 -4.19 -31.59
CA GLY A 146 -34.20 -4.95 -31.77
C GLY A 146 -34.17 -5.79 -33.05
N GLY A 147 -33.86 -7.07 -32.91
CA GLY A 147 -33.89 -8.07 -33.99
C GLY A 147 -34.07 -9.47 -33.40
N GLY A 148 -35.13 -9.67 -32.63
CA GLY A 148 -35.60 -10.99 -32.18
C GLY A 148 -36.28 -11.71 -33.34
N ALA A 149 -35.51 -12.22 -34.29
CA ALA A 149 -35.96 -13.29 -35.17
C ALA A 149 -35.61 -14.62 -34.49
N LYS A 150 -36.64 -15.42 -34.20
CA LYS A 150 -36.53 -16.79 -33.69
C LYS A 150 -35.56 -17.59 -34.55
N GLY A 151 -34.68 -18.34 -33.89
CA GLY A 151 -33.62 -19.09 -34.56
C GLY A 151 -34.16 -20.24 -35.40
N HIS A 152 -33.69 -20.31 -36.64
CA HIS A 152 -33.38 -21.60 -37.26
C HIS A 152 -31.87 -21.72 -37.34
N VAL A 153 -31.35 -22.76 -36.71
CA VAL A 153 -30.00 -23.28 -36.90
C VAL A 153 -30.00 -24.01 -38.24
N GLY A 154 -29.14 -23.58 -39.15
CA GLY A 154 -29.03 -24.18 -40.48
C GLY A 154 -27.79 -23.64 -41.21
N ASP A 155 -26.73 -24.44 -41.12
CA ASP A 155 -25.59 -24.62 -42.00
C ASP A 155 -24.75 -23.45 -42.56
N ILE A 156 -23.45 -23.66 -42.37
CA ILE A 156 -22.31 -22.95 -42.91
C ILE A 156 -22.28 -23.13 -44.43
N LYS A 157 -22.43 -22.05 -45.20
CA LYS A 157 -21.81 -21.88 -46.52
C LYS A 157 -21.47 -20.42 -46.79
N TYR A 158 -20.25 -20.21 -47.29
CA TYR A 158 -19.65 -18.93 -47.61
C TYR A 158 -20.46 -18.15 -48.66
N HIS A 159 -21.23 -17.16 -48.23
CA HIS A 159 -21.51 -15.95 -49.02
C HIS A 159 -21.54 -14.75 -48.07
N ARG A 160 -20.69 -13.75 -48.35
CA ARG A 160 -20.66 -12.46 -47.65
C ARG A 160 -21.91 -11.64 -47.99
N THR A 161 -23.04 -11.98 -47.37
CA THR A 161 -24.15 -11.04 -47.21
C THR A 161 -24.25 -10.70 -45.72
N PRO A 162 -24.03 -9.42 -45.32
CA PRO A 162 -24.12 -9.06 -43.92
C PRO A 162 -25.57 -9.29 -43.46
N THR A 163 -25.75 -10.27 -42.59
CA THR A 163 -27.04 -10.51 -41.94
C THR A 163 -27.41 -9.29 -41.08
N VAL A 164 -28.71 -9.03 -40.89
CA VAL A 164 -29.21 -7.88 -40.11
C VAL A 164 -28.57 -7.80 -38.71
N ARG A 165 -28.18 -8.96 -38.14
CA ARG A 165 -27.45 -9.06 -36.86
C ARG A 165 -25.99 -8.58 -36.91
N SER A 166 -25.28 -8.65 -38.04
CA SER A 166 -23.93 -8.10 -38.16
C SER A 166 -23.94 -6.58 -38.38
N VAL A 167 -24.96 -6.04 -39.05
CA VAL A 167 -25.13 -4.59 -39.25
C VAL A 167 -25.42 -3.86 -37.93
N GLY A 168 -26.16 -4.49 -37.01
CA GLY A 168 -26.45 -3.94 -35.67
C GLY A 168 -25.21 -3.77 -34.78
N ARG A 169 -24.17 -4.61 -34.94
CA ARG A 169 -22.88 -4.47 -34.25
C ARG A 169 -21.95 -3.45 -34.90
N LEU A 170 -22.08 -3.24 -36.21
CA LEU A 170 -21.26 -2.30 -36.97
C LEU A 170 -21.63 -0.84 -36.72
N CYS A 171 -22.91 -0.53 -36.47
CA CYS A 171 -23.30 0.87 -36.49
C CYS A 171 -22.89 1.61 -35.21
N GLN A 172 -23.02 1.05 -34.00
CA GLN A 172 -22.83 1.79 -32.72
C GLN A 172 -23.48 3.21 -32.71
N CYS A 173 -24.39 3.49 -33.65
CA CYS A 173 -24.53 4.83 -34.23
C CYS A 173 -25.40 5.67 -33.33
N LYS A 174 -24.78 6.68 -32.71
CA LYS A 174 -25.51 7.80 -32.11
C LYS A 174 -25.80 8.80 -33.24
N VAL A 175 -27.03 9.30 -33.29
CA VAL A 175 -27.40 10.44 -34.15
C VAL A 175 -27.82 11.60 -33.27
N CYS A 176 -27.56 12.84 -33.71
CA CYS A 176 -28.02 14.02 -33.00
C CYS A 176 -29.54 14.15 -33.12
N HIS A 177 -30.15 14.92 -32.22
CA HIS A 177 -31.59 15.15 -32.24
C HIS A 177 -32.07 15.65 -33.61
N ALA A 178 -31.45 16.70 -34.17
CA ALA A 178 -31.80 17.23 -35.51
C ALA A 178 -31.81 16.15 -36.59
N CYS A 179 -30.71 15.41 -36.75
CA CYS A 179 -30.63 14.31 -37.70
C CYS A 179 -31.60 13.16 -37.42
N SER A 180 -32.10 13.02 -36.19
CA SER A 180 -33.12 12.05 -35.84
C SER A 180 -34.54 12.52 -36.18
N VAL A 181 -34.82 13.82 -36.16
CA VAL A 181 -36.15 14.36 -36.47
C VAL A 181 -36.34 14.56 -37.98
N ASP A 182 -35.28 14.92 -38.71
CA ASP A 182 -35.30 15.13 -40.17
C ASP A 182 -35.61 13.85 -40.97
N VAL A 183 -35.47 12.66 -40.37
CA VAL A 183 -35.78 11.37 -41.02
C VAL A 183 -37.26 10.98 -40.84
N GLY A 184 -38.11 11.94 -40.45
CA GLY A 184 -39.56 11.90 -40.69
C GLY A 184 -40.27 10.58 -40.36
N LYS A 185 -40.86 10.47 -39.16
CA LYS A 185 -41.90 9.50 -38.77
C LYS A 185 -41.60 7.99 -38.91
N GLN A 186 -40.50 7.53 -39.51
CA GLN A 186 -40.20 6.10 -39.73
C GLN A 186 -39.20 5.47 -38.73
N GLY A 187 -39.03 6.08 -37.56
CA GLY A 187 -38.24 5.50 -36.47
C GLY A 187 -36.74 5.80 -36.56
N ARG A 188 -36.11 5.87 -35.39
CA ARG A 188 -34.70 6.24 -35.18
C ARG A 188 -33.74 5.25 -35.84
N CYS A 189 -33.44 5.43 -37.12
CA CYS A 189 -32.52 4.59 -37.91
C CYS A 189 -31.32 5.43 -38.39
N CYS A 190 -30.09 4.91 -38.33
CA CYS A 190 -28.93 5.56 -38.93
C CYS A 190 -28.91 5.38 -40.46
N LEU A 191 -28.11 6.19 -41.18
CA LEU A 191 -28.04 6.20 -42.64
C LEU A 191 -27.69 4.82 -43.24
N LEU A 192 -26.76 4.10 -42.61
CA LEU A 192 -26.40 2.74 -43.00
C LEU A 192 -27.58 1.76 -42.88
N CYS A 193 -28.33 1.80 -41.77
CA CYS A 193 -29.54 0.98 -41.60
C CYS A 193 -30.66 1.38 -42.56
N TYR A 194 -30.78 2.67 -42.90
CA TYR A 194 -31.77 3.16 -43.84
C TYR A 194 -31.48 2.70 -45.28
N GLN A 195 -30.23 2.84 -45.75
CA GLN A 195 -29.82 2.37 -47.07
C GLN A 195 -29.99 0.85 -47.21
N GLN A 196 -29.62 0.07 -46.18
CA GLN A 196 -29.82 -1.37 -46.18
C GLN A 196 -31.30 -1.77 -46.30
N ARG A 197 -32.20 -1.06 -45.62
CA ARG A 197 -33.65 -1.30 -45.73
C ARG A 197 -34.16 -1.01 -47.14
N HIS A 198 -33.68 0.04 -47.79
CA HIS A 198 -34.07 0.37 -49.16
C HIS A 198 -33.56 -0.66 -50.18
N LEU A 199 -32.37 -1.23 -49.95
CA LEU A 199 -31.83 -2.31 -50.76
C LEU A 199 -32.59 -3.64 -50.57
N GLN A 200 -33.16 -3.88 -49.39
CA GLN A 200 -33.98 -5.08 -49.11
C GLN A 200 -35.45 -4.94 -49.50
N ALA A 201 -35.90 -3.71 -49.83
CA ALA A 201 -37.27 -3.42 -50.25
C ALA A 201 -37.43 -3.29 -51.78
N ARG A 202 -36.36 -3.59 -52.54
CA ARG A 202 -36.36 -3.84 -53.98
C ARG A 202 -36.18 -5.34 -54.21
#